data_AF-A0A2N2ZER1-F1
#
_entry.id   AF-A0A2N2ZER1-F1
#
_cell.length_a   1.000
_cell.length_b   1.000
_cell.length_c   1.000
_cell.angle_alpha   90.00
_cell.angle_beta   90.00
_cell.angle_gamma   90.00
#
_symmetry.space_group_name_H-M   'P 1'
#
loop_
_entity.id
_entity.type
_entity.pdbx_description
1 polymer ?
#
loop_
_entity_poly.entity_id
_entity_poly.type
_entity_poly.pdbx_seq_one_letter_code
_entity_poly.pdbx_strand_id
1 'polypeptide(L)'
;MNERIEKIKEYWKDPVWSKVIATGIIFVIGTFLTALYAIIQNVVSKISFIDTLESIFNLLKTEIASPIWMLLLITTVYLIFTLRSIVSFSKELLNKIRKPKTIKSKEEIPTATENSTVLFSYRMAKAFPGLRDLEWFNEPSEAKKRLLLLLKKPLRFKNGSMEYESDPIWWFRGGSALNIEKFEKLGFNKVLMNIEQLKIKRIAAYHGNFYYRDFVYVETFGEQQTGLYNITSEDTTRNIGNIGYSCEEYGLISYLRFWKKPIRREHYDDGATVIRGKVVNAENAELRVRYISDYNFIIAAKGSPYNSTKFDSESKRYLNGILTGNIEFNDFFDFIKTLNKNER
;
A
#
# COMPACT_ATOMS: atom_id res chain seq x y z
N MET A 1 -16.77 -28.15 -27.19
CA MET A 1 -15.45 -27.47 -27.24
C MET A 1 -14.37 -28.41 -27.78
N ASN A 2 -14.36 -29.69 -27.39
CA ASN A 2 -13.35 -30.66 -27.81
C ASN A 2 -13.34 -31.00 -29.32
N GLU A 3 -14.51 -31.07 -29.97
CA GLU A 3 -14.62 -31.46 -31.38
C GLU A 3 -14.00 -30.42 -32.35
N ARG A 4 -14.08 -29.13 -32.01
CA ARG A 4 -13.44 -28.05 -32.79
C ARG A 4 -11.92 -28.03 -32.62
N ILE A 5 -11.43 -28.40 -31.43
CA ILE A 5 -10.00 -28.48 -31.14
C ILE A 5 -9.37 -29.66 -31.89
N GLU A 6 -10.06 -30.79 -31.98
CA GLU A 6 -9.62 -31.96 -32.74
C GLU A 6 -9.50 -31.65 -34.25
N LYS A 7 -10.49 -30.96 -34.85
CA LYS A 7 -10.40 -30.50 -36.25
C LYS A 7 -9.24 -29.53 -36.50
N ILE A 8 -8.94 -28.63 -35.56
CA ILE A 8 -7.79 -27.72 -35.70
C ILE A 8 -6.47 -28.50 -35.67
N LYS A 9 -6.35 -29.52 -34.81
CA LYS A 9 -5.17 -30.41 -34.80
C LYS A 9 -5.02 -31.19 -36.10
N GLU A 10 -6.13 -31.60 -36.72
CA GLU A 10 -6.14 -32.27 -38.01
C GLU A 10 -5.65 -31.33 -39.13
N TYR A 11 -6.18 -30.11 -39.20
CA TYR A 11 -5.71 -29.09 -40.16
C TYR A 11 -4.26 -28.65 -39.93
N TRP A 12 -3.75 -28.76 -38.70
CA TRP A 12 -2.35 -28.49 -38.39
C TRP A 12 -1.40 -29.58 -38.90
N LYS A 13 -1.88 -30.81 -39.10
CA LYS A 13 -1.10 -31.91 -39.67
C LYS A 13 -1.12 -31.94 -41.18
N ASP A 14 -2.11 -31.32 -41.81
CA ASP A 14 -2.18 -31.18 -43.26
C ASP A 14 -1.12 -30.15 -43.76
N PRO A 15 -0.26 -30.51 -44.72
CA PRO A 15 0.87 -29.67 -45.15
C PRO A 15 0.45 -28.40 -45.90
N VAL A 16 -0.78 -28.32 -46.41
CA VAL A 16 -1.32 -27.13 -47.08
C VAL A 16 -1.97 -26.22 -46.06
N TRP A 17 -2.87 -26.75 -45.22
CA TRP A 17 -3.57 -25.98 -44.20
C TRP A 17 -2.65 -25.49 -43.08
N SER A 18 -1.65 -26.27 -42.68
CA SER A 18 -0.65 -25.82 -41.71
C SER A 18 0.14 -24.59 -42.17
N LYS A 19 0.47 -24.50 -43.47
CA LYS A 19 1.10 -23.31 -44.05
C LYS A 19 0.16 -22.11 -44.03
N VAL A 20 -1.10 -22.31 -44.42
CA VAL A 20 -2.12 -21.23 -44.39
C VAL A 20 -2.31 -20.69 -42.97
N ILE A 21 -2.40 -21.58 -41.98
CA ILE A 21 -2.55 -21.18 -40.58
C ILE A 21 -1.27 -20.51 -40.06
N ALA A 22 -0.08 -21.03 -40.39
CA ALA A 22 1.19 -20.41 -40.01
C ALA A 22 1.34 -19.02 -40.61
N THR A 23 1.03 -18.84 -41.91
CA THR A 23 1.02 -17.52 -42.56
C THR A 23 0.01 -16.58 -41.90
N GLY A 24 -1.18 -17.06 -41.54
CA GLY A 24 -2.17 -16.28 -40.80
C GLY A 24 -1.67 -15.85 -39.42
N ILE A 25 -1.03 -16.75 -38.66
CA ILE A 25 -0.47 -16.45 -37.34
C ILE A 25 0.68 -15.43 -37.47
N ILE A 26 1.60 -15.64 -38.41
CA ILE A 26 2.72 -14.71 -38.67
C ILE A 26 2.19 -13.34 -39.08
N PHE A 27 1.15 -13.28 -39.91
CA PHE A 27 0.53 -12.03 -40.32
C PHE A 27 -0.12 -11.30 -39.13
N VAL A 28 -0.87 -12.01 -38.28
CA VAL A 28 -1.54 -11.42 -37.10
C VAL A 28 -0.54 -10.99 -36.04
N ILE A 29 0.46 -11.83 -35.73
CA ILE A 29 1.51 -11.49 -34.76
C ILE A 29 2.37 -10.35 -35.29
N GLY A 30 2.74 -10.40 -36.57
CA GLY A 30 3.50 -9.36 -37.25
C GLY A 30 2.77 -8.02 -37.16
N THR A 31 1.54 -7.94 -37.66
CA THR A 31 0.72 -6.71 -37.60
C THR A 31 0.52 -6.19 -36.18
N PHE A 32 0.33 -7.07 -35.18
CA PHE A 32 0.22 -6.68 -33.78
C PHE A 32 1.54 -6.10 -33.23
N LEU A 33 2.69 -6.73 -33.51
CA LEU A 33 4.00 -6.24 -33.09
C LEU A 33 4.37 -4.92 -33.76
N THR A 34 4.06 -4.74 -35.05
CA THR A 34 4.31 -3.47 -35.76
C THR A 34 3.42 -2.35 -35.23
N ALA A 35 2.15 -2.64 -34.93
CA ALA A 35 1.24 -1.67 -34.32
C ALA A 35 1.69 -1.30 -32.90
N LEU A 36 2.11 -2.28 -32.10
CA LEU A 36 2.64 -2.05 -30.76
C LEU A 36 3.93 -1.22 -30.81
N TYR A 37 4.84 -1.53 -31.73
CA TYR A 37 6.06 -0.76 -31.97
C TYR A 37 5.74 0.68 -32.39
N ALA A 38 4.78 0.90 -33.29
CA ALA A 38 4.35 2.23 -33.71
C ALA A 38 3.73 3.04 -32.56
N ILE A 39 2.94 2.40 -31.68
CA ILE A 39 2.38 3.05 -30.48
C ILE A 39 3.48 3.41 -29.49
N ILE A 40 4.43 2.50 -29.24
CA ILE A 40 5.57 2.76 -28.35
C ILE A 40 6.45 3.88 -28.92
N GLN A 41 6.75 3.85 -30.23
CA GLN A 41 7.44 4.94 -30.92
C GLN A 41 6.67 6.25 -30.77
N ASN A 42 5.35 6.29 -30.97
CA ASN A 42 4.56 7.50 -30.83
C ASN A 42 4.63 8.09 -29.40
N VAL A 43 4.58 7.24 -28.37
CA VAL A 43 4.73 7.64 -26.96
C VAL A 43 6.15 8.13 -26.64
N VAL A 44 7.18 7.53 -27.24
CA VAL A 44 8.59 7.84 -26.96
C VAL A 44 9.10 9.03 -27.77
N SER A 45 8.65 9.21 -29.02
CA SER A 45 9.19 10.21 -29.96
C SER A 45 8.36 11.49 -30.08
N LYS A 46 7.29 11.66 -29.28
CA LYS A 46 6.37 12.83 -29.32
C LYS A 46 5.76 13.11 -30.70
N ILE A 47 5.71 12.11 -31.57
CA ILE A 47 5.08 12.26 -32.89
C ILE A 47 3.56 12.34 -32.69
N SER A 48 2.92 13.28 -33.39
CA SER A 48 1.47 13.42 -33.37
C SER A 48 0.80 12.11 -33.83
N PHE A 49 -0.21 11.67 -33.08
CA PHE A 49 -1.02 10.50 -33.42
C PHE A 49 -1.63 10.58 -34.83
N ILE A 50 -1.93 11.80 -35.28
CA ILE A 50 -2.51 12.05 -36.61
C ILE A 50 -1.49 11.70 -37.71
N ASP A 51 -0.24 12.11 -37.55
CA ASP A 51 0.82 11.93 -38.54
C ASP A 51 1.17 10.44 -38.71
N THR A 52 1.01 9.67 -37.62
CA THR A 52 1.22 8.22 -37.62
C THR A 52 0.09 7.49 -38.37
N LEU A 53 -1.16 7.93 -38.16
CA LEU A 53 -2.32 7.41 -38.90
C LEU A 53 -2.23 7.72 -40.39
N GLU A 54 -1.80 8.93 -40.74
CA GLU A 54 -1.64 9.37 -42.14
C GLU A 54 -0.57 8.56 -42.87
N SER A 55 0.55 8.26 -42.20
CA SER A 55 1.61 7.40 -42.73
C SER A 55 1.14 5.96 -42.96
N ILE A 56 0.38 5.39 -42.02
CA ILE A 56 -0.21 4.04 -42.17
C ILE A 56 -1.21 4.03 -43.33
N PHE A 57 -2.04 5.06 -43.45
CA PHE A 57 -3.03 5.16 -44.52
C PHE A 57 -2.38 5.26 -45.90
N ASN A 58 -1.31 6.04 -46.03
CA ASN A 58 -0.54 6.15 -47.27
C ASN A 58 0.11 4.82 -47.66
N LEU A 59 0.69 4.09 -46.70
CA LEU A 59 1.32 2.79 -46.94
C LEU A 59 0.30 1.73 -47.38
N LEU A 60 -0.89 1.71 -46.76
CA LEU A 60 -2.00 0.84 -47.17
C LEU A 60 -2.51 1.17 -48.59
N LYS A 61 -2.44 2.43 -49.00
CA LYS A 61 -2.89 2.90 -50.33
C LYS A 61 -1.89 2.58 -51.44
N THR A 62 -0.59 2.60 -51.14
CA THR A 62 0.48 2.42 -52.14
C THR A 62 0.86 0.97 -52.39
N GLU A 63 0.81 0.10 -51.38
CA GLU A 63 1.32 -1.28 -51.51
C GLU A 63 0.23 -2.34 -51.67
N ILE A 64 -1.01 -2.07 -51.28
CA ILE A 64 -2.09 -3.05 -51.31
C ILE A 64 -3.03 -2.75 -52.47
N ALA A 65 -2.94 -3.52 -53.55
CA ALA A 65 -3.87 -3.49 -54.69
C ALA A 65 -5.28 -4.05 -54.35
N SER A 66 -5.70 -3.94 -53.09
CA SER A 66 -7.02 -4.34 -52.63
C SER A 66 -7.96 -3.16 -52.74
N PRO A 67 -9.19 -3.35 -53.25
CA PRO A 67 -10.21 -2.33 -53.19
C PRO A 67 -10.46 -1.90 -51.74
N ILE A 68 -10.55 -0.59 -51.51
CA ILE A 68 -10.82 0.03 -50.20
C ILE A 68 -12.07 -0.57 -49.52
N TRP A 69 -13.06 -1.01 -50.29
CA TRP A 69 -14.27 -1.64 -49.77
C TRP A 69 -14.01 -2.97 -49.04
N MET A 70 -12.97 -3.74 -49.40
CA MET A 70 -12.62 -4.96 -48.67
C MET A 70 -12.01 -4.65 -47.30
N LEU A 71 -11.20 -3.59 -47.19
CA LEU A 71 -10.66 -3.11 -45.91
C LEU A 71 -11.80 -2.60 -45.00
N LEU A 72 -12.77 -1.87 -45.58
CA LEU A 72 -13.98 -1.46 -44.86
C LEU A 72 -14.80 -2.67 -44.40
N LEU A 73 -14.93 -3.71 -45.22
CA LEU A 73 -15.62 -4.94 -44.84
C LEU A 73 -14.91 -5.66 -43.68
N ILE A 74 -13.59 -5.85 -43.76
CA ILE A 74 -12.79 -6.52 -42.73
C ILE A 74 -12.83 -5.73 -41.42
N THR A 75 -12.68 -4.41 -41.47
CA THR A 75 -12.79 -3.55 -40.28
C THR A 75 -14.18 -3.58 -39.68
N THR A 76 -15.24 -3.61 -40.50
CA THR A 76 -16.63 -3.72 -40.02
C THR A 76 -16.88 -5.08 -39.35
N VAL A 77 -16.40 -6.17 -39.94
CA VAL A 77 -16.48 -7.53 -39.36
C VAL A 77 -15.70 -7.59 -38.04
N TYR A 78 -14.48 -7.06 -38.02
CA TYR A 78 -13.65 -6.98 -36.81
C TYR A 78 -14.32 -6.15 -35.71
N LEU A 79 -14.93 -5.01 -36.06
CA LEU A 79 -15.72 -4.20 -35.13
C LEU A 79 -16.89 -4.99 -34.57
N ILE A 80 -17.66 -5.71 -35.39
CA ILE A 80 -18.79 -6.53 -34.93
C ILE A 80 -18.34 -7.62 -33.95
N PHE A 81 -17.24 -8.32 -34.26
CA PHE A 81 -16.71 -9.39 -33.40
C PHE A 81 -16.13 -8.85 -32.08
N THR A 82 -15.48 -7.68 -32.10
CA THR A 82 -14.90 -7.07 -30.90
C THR A 82 -15.91 -6.28 -30.08
N LEU A 83 -16.95 -5.70 -30.71
CA LEU A 83 -18.02 -4.94 -30.05
C LEU A 83 -18.74 -5.80 -29.00
N ARG A 84 -19.02 -7.07 -29.30
CA ARG A 84 -19.69 -7.95 -28.33
C ARG A 84 -18.82 -8.20 -27.10
N SER A 85 -17.52 -8.42 -27.31
CA SER A 85 -16.54 -8.62 -26.24
C SER A 85 -16.33 -7.34 -25.42
N ILE A 86 -16.25 -6.18 -26.09
CA ILE A 86 -16.14 -4.87 -25.44
C ILE A 86 -17.41 -4.58 -24.63
N VAL A 87 -18.61 -4.79 -25.18
CA VAL A 87 -19.88 -4.60 -24.45
C VAL A 87 -19.98 -5.54 -23.25
N SER A 88 -19.55 -6.80 -23.38
CA SER A 88 -19.50 -7.76 -22.27
C SER A 88 -18.54 -7.29 -21.18
N PHE A 89 -17.31 -6.93 -21.56
CA PHE A 89 -16.30 -6.41 -20.65
C PHE A 89 -16.73 -5.10 -19.99
N SER A 90 -17.30 -4.16 -20.75
CA SER A 90 -17.86 -2.91 -20.24
C SER A 90 -19.04 -3.16 -19.31
N LYS A 91 -19.90 -4.15 -19.57
CA LYS A 91 -20.97 -4.56 -18.64
C LYS A 91 -20.41 -5.18 -17.37
N GLU A 92 -19.37 -6.01 -17.43
CA GLU A 92 -18.68 -6.52 -16.24
C GLU A 92 -18.00 -5.41 -15.45
N LEU A 93 -17.35 -4.47 -16.13
CA LEU A 93 -16.75 -3.28 -15.51
C LEU A 93 -17.83 -2.42 -14.86
N LEU A 94 -18.90 -2.11 -15.59
CA LEU A 94 -20.07 -1.37 -15.10
C LEU A 94 -20.75 -2.10 -13.95
N ASN A 95 -20.85 -3.43 -13.97
CA ASN A 95 -21.42 -4.21 -12.87
C ASN A 95 -20.49 -4.23 -11.64
N LYS A 96 -19.17 -4.28 -11.82
CA LYS A 96 -18.20 -4.05 -10.73
C LYS A 96 -18.23 -2.61 -10.19
N ILE A 97 -18.60 -1.64 -11.02
CA ILE A 97 -18.70 -0.21 -10.65
C ILE A 97 -20.07 0.12 -10.02
N ARG A 98 -21.17 -0.49 -10.51
CA ARG A 98 -22.58 -0.34 -10.06
C ARG A 98 -22.94 -1.22 -8.88
N LYS A 99 -22.21 -2.32 -8.64
CA LYS A 99 -22.17 -2.95 -7.33
C LYS A 99 -20.93 -2.44 -6.61
N PRO A 100 -20.94 -1.20 -6.04
CA PRO A 100 -20.04 -0.98 -4.92
C PRO A 100 -20.33 -2.10 -3.93
N LYS A 101 -19.27 -2.66 -3.37
CA LYS A 101 -19.34 -3.60 -2.27
C LYS A 101 -19.90 -2.83 -1.06
N THR A 102 -21.18 -2.48 -1.08
CA THR A 102 -21.91 -1.85 0.01
C THR A 102 -22.85 -2.90 0.57
N ILE A 103 -22.23 -3.84 1.27
CA ILE A 103 -22.66 -4.09 2.64
C ILE A 103 -21.38 -3.91 3.44
N LYS A 104 -21.02 -2.65 3.77
CA LYS A 104 -20.43 -2.42 5.09
C LYS A 104 -21.57 -2.78 6.03
N SER A 105 -21.73 -4.07 6.34
CA SER A 105 -22.37 -4.44 7.60
C SER A 105 -21.62 -3.60 8.61
N LYS A 106 -22.34 -2.76 9.35
CA LYS A 106 -21.77 -1.98 10.45
C LYS A 106 -21.00 -3.02 11.27
N GLU A 107 -19.68 -3.08 11.08
CA GLU A 107 -18.84 -4.18 11.54
C GLU A 107 -18.95 -4.07 13.05
N GLU A 108 -19.78 -4.92 13.65
CA GLU A 108 -20.22 -4.68 15.01
C GLU A 108 -18.98 -4.83 15.88
N ILE A 109 -18.59 -3.71 16.51
CA ILE A 109 -17.37 -3.68 17.33
C ILE A 109 -17.53 -4.78 18.39
N PRO A 110 -16.63 -5.77 18.46
CA PRO A 110 -16.78 -6.87 19.39
C PRO A 110 -16.54 -6.41 20.83
N THR A 111 -17.10 -7.12 21.79
CA THR A 111 -16.78 -6.92 23.21
C THR A 111 -15.40 -7.51 23.51
N ALA A 112 -14.61 -6.82 24.35
CA ALA A 112 -13.33 -7.35 24.80
C ALA A 112 -13.56 -8.53 25.77
N THR A 113 -12.87 -9.64 25.55
CA THR A 113 -13.02 -10.88 26.32
C THR A 113 -11.74 -11.31 27.02
N GLU A 114 -10.62 -10.63 26.75
CA GLU A 114 -9.28 -10.98 27.23
C GLU A 114 -8.52 -9.71 27.61
N ASN A 115 -7.61 -9.82 28.60
CA ASN A 115 -6.70 -8.73 28.94
C ASN A 115 -5.77 -8.42 27.76
N SER A 116 -5.35 -7.16 27.61
CA SER A 116 -4.53 -6.73 26.47
C SER A 116 -3.23 -7.51 26.31
N THR A 117 -2.56 -7.84 27.42
CA THR A 117 -1.31 -8.61 27.40
C THR A 117 -1.52 -10.04 26.89
N VAL A 118 -2.63 -10.67 27.26
CA VAL A 118 -3.01 -12.01 26.78
C VAL A 118 -3.37 -11.96 25.30
N LEU A 119 -4.24 -11.02 24.90
CA LEU A 119 -4.64 -10.83 23.52
C LEU A 119 -3.43 -10.57 22.60
N PHE A 120 -2.52 -9.70 23.03
CA PHE A 120 -1.32 -9.37 22.27
C PHE A 120 -0.39 -10.57 22.14
N SER A 121 -0.16 -11.32 23.23
CA SER A 121 0.69 -12.51 23.19
C SER A 121 0.14 -13.61 22.27
N TYR A 122 -1.17 -13.85 22.26
CA TYR A 122 -1.77 -14.77 21.29
C TYR A 122 -1.61 -14.32 19.84
N ARG A 123 -1.64 -13.01 19.58
CA ARG A 123 -1.38 -12.47 18.24
C ARG A 123 0.09 -12.56 17.87
N MET A 124 1.00 -12.37 18.84
CA MET A 124 2.43 -12.58 18.67
C MET A 124 2.73 -14.02 18.26
N ALA A 125 2.20 -15.00 19.00
CA ALA A 125 2.38 -16.42 18.68
C ALA A 125 1.85 -16.80 17.27
N LYS A 126 0.77 -16.15 16.81
CA LYS A 126 0.21 -16.35 15.47
C LYS A 126 1.01 -15.65 14.37
N ALA A 127 1.49 -14.43 14.63
CA ALA A 127 2.25 -13.66 13.67
C ALA A 127 3.70 -14.17 13.53
N PHE A 128 4.29 -14.66 14.63
CA PHE A 128 5.67 -15.11 14.76
C PHE A 128 5.72 -16.55 15.33
N PRO A 129 5.27 -17.55 14.55
CA PRO A 129 5.20 -18.93 15.03
C PRO A 129 6.61 -19.48 15.33
N GLY A 130 6.75 -20.16 16.47
CA GLY A 130 8.01 -20.76 16.89
C GLY A 130 9.02 -19.80 17.52
N LEU A 131 8.72 -18.49 17.57
CA LEU A 131 9.57 -17.49 18.21
C LEU A 131 9.76 -17.83 19.70
N ARG A 132 11.01 -17.84 20.13
CA ARG A 132 11.43 -17.99 21.53
C ARG A 132 12.54 -16.97 21.73
N ASP A 133 12.26 -15.91 22.47
CA ASP A 133 13.12 -14.71 22.61
C ASP A 133 13.02 -13.75 21.40
N LEU A 134 14.08 -12.99 21.15
CA LEU A 134 14.20 -11.93 20.16
C LEU A 134 14.63 -12.46 18.78
N GLU A 135 13.92 -12.07 17.72
CA GLU A 135 14.29 -12.37 16.34
C GLU A 135 14.08 -11.17 15.41
N TRP A 136 15.04 -10.96 14.48
CA TRP A 136 14.99 -9.91 13.47
C TRP A 136 14.41 -10.40 12.14
N PHE A 137 13.44 -9.65 11.63
CA PHE A 137 12.87 -9.84 10.30
C PHE A 137 13.31 -8.68 9.40
N ASN A 138 14.45 -8.87 8.73
CA ASN A 138 15.11 -7.83 7.94
C ASN A 138 14.46 -7.57 6.57
N GLU A 139 13.72 -8.54 6.04
CA GLU A 139 13.05 -8.39 4.76
C GLU A 139 11.79 -7.53 4.91
N PRO A 140 11.73 -6.31 4.32
CA PRO A 140 10.63 -5.38 4.60
C PRO A 140 9.25 -5.91 4.19
N SER A 141 9.22 -6.76 3.15
CA SER A 141 7.97 -7.39 2.69
C SER A 141 7.44 -8.43 3.67
N GLU A 142 8.33 -9.18 4.34
CA GLU A 142 7.99 -10.09 5.42
C GLU A 142 7.59 -9.34 6.68
N ALA A 143 8.40 -8.37 7.11
CA ALA A 143 8.10 -7.53 8.27
C ALA A 143 6.69 -6.93 8.20
N LYS A 144 6.32 -6.35 7.05
CA LYS A 144 4.96 -5.86 6.80
C LYS A 144 3.90 -6.96 6.92
N LYS A 145 4.13 -8.14 6.35
CA LYS A 145 3.16 -9.26 6.42
C LYS A 145 2.93 -9.68 7.88
N ARG A 146 4.00 -9.77 8.68
CA ARG A 146 3.93 -10.12 10.11
C ARG A 146 3.14 -9.07 10.90
N LEU A 147 3.42 -7.77 10.67
CA LEU A 147 2.66 -6.68 11.29
C LEU A 147 1.17 -6.70 10.92
N LEU A 148 0.84 -6.98 9.65
CA LEU A 148 -0.56 -7.11 9.20
C LEU A 148 -1.29 -8.28 9.88
N LEU A 149 -0.57 -9.36 10.21
CA LEU A 149 -1.13 -10.50 10.95
C LEU A 149 -1.31 -10.15 12.44
N LEU A 150 -0.30 -9.55 13.07
CA LEU A 150 -0.32 -9.10 14.47
C LEU A 150 -1.48 -8.12 14.72
N LEU A 151 -1.62 -7.13 13.83
CA LEU A 151 -2.60 -6.04 13.93
C LEU A 151 -3.87 -6.30 13.12
N LYS A 152 -4.19 -7.57 12.87
CA LYS A 152 -5.47 -7.94 12.23
C LYS A 152 -6.64 -7.45 13.09
N LYS A 153 -7.69 -6.91 12.46
CA LYS A 153 -8.92 -6.53 13.16
C LYS A 153 -9.51 -7.72 13.95
N PRO A 154 -10.18 -7.47 15.09
CA PRO A 154 -10.49 -6.16 15.70
C PRO A 154 -9.30 -5.51 16.41
N LEU A 155 -9.18 -4.18 16.36
CA LEU A 155 -8.20 -3.38 17.12
C LEU A 155 -8.85 -2.46 18.16
N ARG A 156 -10.18 -2.34 18.08
CA ARG A 156 -11.05 -1.64 19.02
C ARG A 156 -12.15 -2.59 19.46
N PHE A 157 -12.55 -2.46 20.72
CA PHE A 157 -13.59 -3.26 21.35
C PHE A 157 -14.62 -2.35 22.04
N LYS A 158 -15.85 -2.84 22.22
CA LYS A 158 -16.90 -2.13 22.96
C LYS A 158 -16.62 -2.21 24.45
N ASN A 159 -17.03 -1.15 25.17
CA ASN A 159 -17.15 -1.09 26.63
C ASN A 159 -15.91 -1.64 27.35
N GLY A 160 -14.86 -0.84 27.42
CA GLY A 160 -13.70 -1.18 28.24
C GLY A 160 -14.10 -1.31 29.72
N SER A 161 -13.63 -2.37 30.37
CA SER A 161 -13.67 -2.52 31.83
C SER A 161 -12.26 -2.40 32.40
N MET A 162 -12.14 -2.42 33.72
CA MET A 162 -10.84 -2.46 34.40
C MET A 162 -10.04 -3.73 34.07
N GLU A 163 -10.72 -4.81 33.64
CA GLU A 163 -10.11 -6.09 33.27
C GLU A 163 -9.86 -6.21 31.76
N TYR A 164 -10.71 -5.57 30.94
CA TYR A 164 -10.74 -5.71 29.49
C TYR A 164 -10.73 -4.34 28.80
N GLU A 165 -9.62 -3.99 28.17
CA GLU A 165 -9.44 -2.66 27.59
C GLU A 165 -10.10 -2.56 26.20
N SER A 166 -10.70 -1.40 25.90
CA SER A 166 -11.34 -1.13 24.60
C SER A 166 -10.34 -0.92 23.45
N ASP A 167 -9.08 -0.73 23.80
CA ASP A 167 -7.96 -0.26 23.00
C ASP A 167 -6.67 -1.01 23.39
N PRO A 168 -6.60 -2.34 23.21
CA PRO A 168 -5.62 -3.18 23.89
C PRO A 168 -4.20 -3.14 23.31
N ILE A 169 -4.00 -2.61 22.10
CA ILE A 169 -2.70 -2.63 21.42
C ILE A 169 -2.27 -1.20 21.11
N TRP A 170 -1.10 -0.82 21.60
CA TRP A 170 -0.57 0.53 21.54
C TRP A 170 0.79 0.51 20.84
N TRP A 171 1.19 1.68 20.33
CA TRP A 171 2.55 1.94 19.93
C TRP A 171 3.17 2.96 20.87
N PHE A 172 4.47 2.82 21.12
CA PHE A 172 5.20 3.61 22.09
C PHE A 172 6.49 4.15 21.49
N ARG A 173 6.74 5.42 21.73
CA ARG A 173 7.99 6.10 21.39
C ARG A 173 8.21 7.32 22.28
N GLY A 174 9.17 7.24 23.19
CA GLY A 174 9.74 8.33 23.99
C GLY A 174 8.97 9.67 24.02
N GLY A 175 7.93 9.76 24.85
CA GLY A 175 6.98 10.88 24.93
C GLY A 175 5.66 10.63 24.21
N SER A 176 5.39 9.41 23.74
CA SER A 176 4.19 9.06 22.99
C SER A 176 3.79 7.63 23.28
N ALA A 177 2.56 7.46 23.76
CA ALA A 177 1.92 6.19 24.03
C ALA A 177 0.49 6.28 23.48
N LEU A 178 0.26 5.69 22.32
CA LEU A 178 -0.98 5.88 21.56
C LEU A 178 -1.56 4.54 21.11
N ASN A 179 -2.88 4.43 21.19
CA ASN A 179 -3.61 3.25 20.78
C ASN A 179 -3.58 3.07 19.25
N ILE A 180 -3.47 1.83 18.78
CA ILE A 180 -3.59 1.50 17.35
C ILE A 180 -5.06 1.14 17.06
N GLU A 181 -5.76 2.01 16.36
CA GLU A 181 -7.17 1.81 15.99
C GLU A 181 -7.32 1.17 14.62
N LYS A 182 -6.35 1.46 13.75
CA LYS A 182 -6.38 1.11 12.34
C LYS A 182 -4.97 0.75 11.87
N PHE A 183 -4.84 -0.38 11.18
CA PHE A 183 -3.60 -0.77 10.52
C PHE A 183 -3.92 -1.36 9.14
N GLU A 184 -3.58 -0.63 8.08
CA GLU A 184 -3.94 -0.98 6.71
C GLU A 184 -2.75 -0.99 5.76
N LYS A 185 -2.79 -1.87 4.76
CA LYS A 185 -1.82 -1.86 3.67
C LYS A 185 -2.05 -0.64 2.79
N LEU A 186 -1.01 0.16 2.56
CA LEU A 186 -1.05 1.32 1.67
C LEU A 186 -0.35 1.06 0.32
N GLY A 187 0.70 0.23 0.30
CA GLY A 187 1.45 -0.04 -0.93
C GLY A 187 2.59 -1.04 -0.75
N PHE A 188 3.58 -0.97 -1.64
CA PHE A 188 4.80 -1.75 -1.51
C PHE A 188 5.55 -1.34 -0.25
N ASN A 189 5.71 -2.27 0.68
CA ASN A 189 6.29 -2.09 2.01
C ASN A 189 5.77 -0.88 2.81
N LYS A 190 4.56 -0.40 2.49
CA LYS A 190 3.93 0.74 3.16
C LYS A 190 2.63 0.34 3.84
N VAL A 191 2.45 0.87 5.04
CA VAL A 191 1.24 0.73 5.84
C VAL A 191 0.76 2.09 6.32
N LEU A 192 -0.51 2.15 6.69
CA LEU A 192 -1.12 3.26 7.40
C LEU A 192 -1.51 2.75 8.80
N MET A 193 -0.88 3.31 9.83
CA MET A 193 -1.20 3.05 11.23
C MET A 193 -1.88 4.30 11.79
N ASN A 194 -3.19 4.25 12.01
CA ASN A 194 -4.02 5.44 12.26
C ASN A 194 -3.81 6.51 11.17
N ILE A 195 -3.07 7.57 11.48
CA ILE A 195 -2.66 8.65 10.57
C ILE A 195 -1.20 8.49 10.08
N GLU A 196 -0.41 7.64 10.72
CA GLU A 196 1.01 7.43 10.43
C GLU A 196 1.19 6.63 9.14
N GLN A 197 1.77 7.26 8.11
CA GLN A 197 2.20 6.58 6.91
C GLN A 197 3.63 6.08 7.08
N LEU A 198 3.77 4.75 7.09
CA LEU A 198 5.02 4.09 7.46
C LEU A 198 5.53 3.22 6.31
N LYS A 199 6.73 3.50 5.83
CA LYS A 199 7.47 2.64 4.90
C LYS A 199 8.35 1.69 5.72
N ILE A 200 7.86 0.48 5.96
CA ILE A 200 8.53 -0.53 6.79
C ILE A 200 9.91 -0.84 6.23
N LYS A 201 10.92 -0.84 7.11
CA LYS A 201 12.31 -1.22 6.83
C LYS A 201 12.57 -2.63 7.35
N ARG A 202 12.43 -2.83 8.65
CA ARG A 202 12.58 -4.14 9.32
C ARG A 202 11.88 -4.12 10.67
N ILE A 203 11.74 -5.27 11.29
CA ILE A 203 11.20 -5.39 12.65
C ILE A 203 12.04 -6.36 13.48
N ALA A 204 12.05 -6.17 14.79
CA ALA A 204 12.49 -7.18 15.75
C ALA A 204 11.30 -7.58 16.62
N ALA A 205 10.97 -8.86 16.69
CA ALA A 205 9.89 -9.36 17.54
C ALA A 205 10.50 -10.06 18.75
N TYR A 206 9.97 -9.78 19.94
CA TYR A 206 10.34 -10.47 21.17
C TYR A 206 9.12 -11.17 21.75
N HIS A 207 9.23 -12.49 21.89
CA HIS A 207 8.23 -13.34 22.54
C HIS A 207 8.92 -14.25 23.55
N GLY A 208 8.87 -13.85 24.82
CA GLY A 208 9.66 -14.46 25.90
C GLY A 208 8.82 -15.27 26.89
N ASN A 209 9.46 -15.64 28.01
CA ASN A 209 8.81 -16.41 29.09
C ASN A 209 7.64 -15.67 29.77
N PHE A 210 7.62 -14.35 29.69
CA PHE A 210 6.60 -13.51 30.29
C PHE A 210 5.80 -12.81 29.21
N TYR A 211 4.61 -13.34 28.91
CA TYR A 211 3.72 -12.87 27.84
C TYR A 211 3.39 -11.37 27.88
N TYR A 212 3.38 -10.76 29.07
CA TYR A 212 3.12 -9.34 29.24
C TYR A 212 4.28 -8.44 28.79
N ARG A 213 5.45 -9.02 28.49
CA ARG A 213 6.63 -8.34 27.94
C ARG A 213 6.76 -8.50 26.43
N ASP A 214 5.78 -9.12 25.77
CA ASP A 214 5.84 -9.26 24.32
C ASP A 214 5.81 -7.87 23.65
N PHE A 215 6.69 -7.66 22.67
CA PHE A 215 6.71 -6.44 21.86
C PHE A 215 7.25 -6.70 20.45
N VAL A 216 6.98 -5.75 19.56
CA VAL A 216 7.62 -5.65 18.25
C VAL A 216 8.26 -4.29 18.10
N TYR A 217 9.58 -4.24 17.96
CA TYR A 217 10.30 -3.06 17.53
C TYR A 217 10.17 -2.90 16.02
N VAL A 218 9.87 -1.68 15.57
CA VAL A 218 9.64 -1.35 14.17
C VAL A 218 10.61 -0.26 13.74
N GLU A 219 11.32 -0.50 12.64
CA GLU A 219 12.05 0.53 11.91
C GLU A 219 11.36 0.83 10.58
N THR A 220 11.35 2.10 10.22
CA THR A 220 10.82 2.58 8.95
C THR A 220 11.85 3.43 8.23
N PHE A 221 11.79 3.38 6.90
CA PHE A 221 12.55 4.27 6.05
C PHE A 221 11.91 5.66 6.01
N GLY A 222 12.77 6.68 5.98
CA GLY A 222 12.37 8.01 5.53
C GLY A 222 11.82 7.98 4.09
N GLU A 223 10.82 8.82 3.84
CA GLU A 223 10.25 9.02 2.52
C GLU A 223 10.57 10.41 1.96
N GLN A 224 10.51 10.55 0.64
CA GLN A 224 10.52 11.87 0.02
C GLN A 224 9.30 12.68 0.46
N GLN A 225 9.53 13.97 0.66
CA GLN A 225 8.49 14.95 0.99
C GLN A 225 7.41 15.02 -0.10
N THR A 226 6.19 15.41 0.31
CA THR A 226 5.04 15.60 -0.57
C THR A 226 5.18 16.77 -1.53
N GLY A 227 6.08 17.71 -1.22
CA GLY A 227 6.25 18.98 -1.93
C GLY A 227 5.21 20.05 -1.55
N LEU A 228 4.41 19.82 -0.50
CA LEU A 228 3.49 20.84 0.05
C LEU A 228 4.21 21.93 0.85
N TYR A 229 5.36 21.57 1.40
CA TYR A 229 6.22 22.40 2.23
C TYR A 229 7.61 22.44 1.60
N ASN A 230 8.30 23.57 1.73
CA ASN A 230 9.68 23.72 1.28
C ASN A 230 10.63 23.31 2.41
N ILE A 231 10.57 22.05 2.85
CA ILE A 231 11.42 21.55 3.94
C ILE A 231 12.84 21.37 3.39
N THR A 232 13.79 22.10 3.96
CA THR A 232 15.20 22.06 3.56
C THR A 232 15.96 20.91 4.24
N SER A 233 17.18 20.65 3.78
CA SER A 233 18.12 19.73 4.45
C SER A 233 18.49 20.22 5.85
N GLU A 234 18.62 21.53 6.03
CA GLU A 234 18.93 22.17 7.30
C GLU A 234 17.77 22.00 8.29
N ASP A 235 16.53 22.17 7.83
CA ASP A 235 15.34 21.92 8.65
C ASP A 235 15.26 20.45 9.09
N THR A 236 15.53 19.53 8.15
CA THR A 236 15.53 18.09 8.43
C THR A 236 16.59 17.73 9.46
N THR A 237 17.80 18.26 9.32
CA THR A 237 18.92 18.04 10.25
C THR A 237 18.60 18.62 11.63
N ARG A 238 18.03 19.83 11.68
CA ARG A 238 17.58 20.48 12.92
C ARG A 238 16.51 19.65 13.63
N ASN A 239 15.53 19.12 12.91
CA ASN A 239 14.48 18.27 13.48
C ASN A 239 15.06 16.96 14.03
N ILE A 240 15.95 16.30 13.27
CA ILE A 240 16.64 15.09 13.75
C ILE A 240 17.45 15.40 15.02
N GLY A 241 18.17 16.52 15.07
CA GLY A 241 18.93 16.92 16.26
C GLY A 241 18.07 17.23 17.49
N ASN A 242 16.89 17.83 17.30
CA ASN A 242 16.02 18.26 18.40
C ASN A 242 15.10 17.15 18.93
N ILE A 243 14.49 16.38 18.03
CA ILE A 243 13.46 15.39 18.39
C ILE A 243 13.79 13.96 17.95
N GLY A 244 14.83 13.77 17.12
CA GLY A 244 15.33 12.46 16.68
C GLY A 244 14.87 12.01 15.30
N TYR A 245 13.95 12.75 14.67
CA TYR A 245 13.39 12.44 13.35
C TYR A 245 12.80 13.71 12.72
N SER A 246 12.46 13.63 11.44
CA SER A 246 11.74 14.68 10.72
C SER A 246 10.51 14.09 10.02
N CYS A 247 9.39 14.80 10.07
CA CYS A 247 8.13 14.41 9.46
C CYS A 247 7.38 15.62 8.91
N GLU A 248 6.40 15.37 8.06
CA GLU A 248 5.40 16.35 7.62
C GLU A 248 3.99 15.80 7.85
N GLU A 249 3.06 16.70 8.15
CA GLU A 249 1.64 16.37 8.25
C GLU A 249 0.88 16.98 7.07
N TYR A 250 -0.11 16.27 6.54
CA TYR A 250 -0.90 16.74 5.41
C TYR A 250 -2.29 16.09 5.38
N GLY A 251 -3.25 16.79 4.79
CA GLY A 251 -4.54 16.20 4.46
C GLY A 251 -4.48 15.46 3.12
N LEU A 252 -5.22 14.36 2.99
CA LEU A 252 -5.37 13.63 1.75
C LEU A 252 -6.84 13.68 1.31
N ILE A 253 -7.16 14.60 0.40
CA ILE A 253 -8.52 14.78 -0.12
C ILE A 253 -8.77 13.83 -1.30
N SER A 254 -9.95 13.23 -1.34
CA SER A 254 -10.45 12.52 -2.53
C SER A 254 -11.17 13.52 -3.45
N TYR A 255 -10.45 14.04 -4.45
CA TYR A 255 -10.97 15.10 -5.33
C TYR A 255 -11.79 14.54 -6.51
N LEU A 256 -11.36 13.41 -7.07
CA LEU A 256 -12.11 12.65 -8.07
C LEU A 256 -12.18 11.19 -7.61
N ARG A 257 -13.11 10.40 -8.15
CA ARG A 257 -13.40 9.02 -7.72
C ARG A 257 -12.16 8.12 -7.57
N PHE A 258 -11.10 8.39 -8.33
CA PHE A 258 -9.83 7.64 -8.28
C PHE A 258 -8.60 8.53 -8.03
N TRP A 259 -8.77 9.82 -7.77
CA TRP A 259 -7.66 10.74 -7.59
C TRP A 259 -7.67 11.34 -6.18
N LYS A 260 -6.68 10.90 -5.40
CA LYS A 260 -6.36 11.52 -4.11
C LYS A 260 -5.30 12.59 -4.33
N LYS A 261 -5.45 13.73 -3.66
CA LYS A 261 -4.50 14.84 -3.73
C LYS A 261 -4.05 15.21 -2.31
N PRO A 262 -2.75 15.36 -2.06
CA PRO A 262 -2.28 15.92 -0.81
C PRO A 262 -2.62 17.42 -0.76
N ILE A 263 -3.08 17.88 0.39
CA ILE A 263 -3.37 19.28 0.73
C ILE A 263 -2.62 19.62 2.01
N ARG A 264 -2.31 20.90 2.19
CA ARG A 264 -1.58 21.34 3.38
C ARG A 264 -2.39 21.07 4.66
N ARG A 265 -1.68 21.01 5.79
CA ARG A 265 -2.22 20.75 7.11
C ARG A 265 -3.27 21.80 7.51
N GLU A 266 -3.03 23.05 7.17
CA GLU A 266 -3.94 24.15 7.48
C GLU A 266 -5.27 24.00 6.73
N HIS A 267 -5.22 23.61 5.45
CA HIS A 267 -6.44 23.36 4.67
C HIS A 267 -7.25 22.15 5.18
N TYR A 268 -6.58 21.17 5.79
CA TYR A 268 -7.28 20.08 6.48
C TYR A 268 -8.01 20.60 7.72
N ASP A 269 -7.36 21.44 8.54
CA ASP A 269 -7.98 22.01 9.74
C ASP A 269 -9.17 22.90 9.41
N ASP A 270 -9.05 23.69 8.34
CA ASP A 270 -10.11 24.58 7.88
C ASP A 270 -11.29 23.81 7.24
N GLY A 271 -11.14 22.52 6.93
CA GLY A 271 -12.15 21.72 6.24
C GLY A 271 -12.38 22.14 4.78
N ALA A 272 -11.49 22.94 4.19
CA ALA A 272 -11.60 23.43 2.83
C ALA A 272 -10.23 23.65 2.16
N THR A 273 -10.16 23.51 0.84
CA THR A 273 -8.93 23.74 0.06
C THR A 273 -9.24 24.44 -1.26
N VAL A 274 -8.24 25.07 -1.88
CA VAL A 274 -8.35 25.60 -3.25
C VAL A 274 -7.75 24.63 -4.26
N ILE A 275 -8.53 24.21 -5.26
CA ILE A 275 -8.06 23.39 -6.38
C ILE A 275 -8.46 24.07 -7.67
N ARG A 276 -7.47 24.44 -8.50
CA ARG A 276 -7.66 25.16 -9.77
C ARG A 276 -8.47 26.46 -9.61
N GLY A 277 -8.14 27.23 -8.57
CA GLY A 277 -8.78 28.52 -8.27
C GLY A 277 -10.19 28.42 -7.69
N LYS A 278 -10.71 27.22 -7.44
CA LYS A 278 -12.02 27.01 -6.82
C LYS A 278 -11.87 26.43 -5.42
N VAL A 279 -12.65 26.96 -4.48
CA VAL A 279 -12.77 26.40 -3.13
C VAL A 279 -13.52 25.07 -3.21
N VAL A 280 -13.01 24.06 -2.52
CA VAL A 280 -13.51 22.69 -2.49
C VAL A 280 -13.60 22.24 -1.04
N ASN A 281 -14.71 21.62 -0.65
CA ASN A 281 -14.88 21.01 0.67
C ASN A 281 -13.85 19.90 0.88
N ALA A 282 -13.13 19.95 1.99
CA ALA A 282 -12.12 18.99 2.43
C ALA A 282 -12.43 18.35 3.79
N GLU A 283 -13.66 18.46 4.32
CA GLU A 283 -14.06 17.89 5.62
C GLU A 283 -13.86 16.37 5.69
N ASN A 284 -13.92 15.69 4.54
CA ASN A 284 -13.70 14.25 4.43
C ASN A 284 -12.25 13.88 4.07
N ALA A 285 -11.31 14.83 4.13
CA ALA A 285 -9.90 14.54 3.92
C ALA A 285 -9.38 13.62 5.04
N GLU A 286 -8.39 12.78 4.72
CA GLU A 286 -7.73 11.94 5.71
C GLU A 286 -6.44 12.62 6.18
N LEU A 287 -6.26 12.85 7.48
CA LEU A 287 -4.97 13.33 8.02
C LEU A 287 -3.90 12.25 7.87
N ARG A 288 -2.71 12.65 7.45
CA ARG A 288 -1.54 11.78 7.28
C ARG A 288 -0.30 12.42 7.89
N VAL A 289 0.49 11.60 8.57
CA VAL A 289 1.87 11.92 8.98
C VAL A 289 2.82 11.11 8.10
N ARG A 290 3.82 11.75 7.51
CA ARG A 290 4.87 11.08 6.73
C ARG A 290 6.22 11.42 7.31
N TYR A 291 7.00 10.40 7.64
CA TYR A 291 8.39 10.56 8.08
C TYR A 291 9.30 10.78 6.88
N ILE A 292 10.08 11.86 6.94
CA ILE A 292 11.05 12.24 5.91
C ILE A 292 12.42 11.65 6.23
N SER A 293 12.73 11.45 7.52
CA SER A 293 13.87 10.65 8.00
C SER A 293 13.45 9.24 8.36
N ASP A 294 14.43 8.35 8.59
CA ASP A 294 14.16 7.06 9.26
C ASP A 294 13.48 7.31 10.61
N TYR A 295 12.66 6.34 11.02
CA TYR A 295 11.88 6.42 12.25
C TYR A 295 11.76 5.03 12.89
N ASN A 296 11.49 5.00 14.19
CA ASN A 296 11.32 3.76 14.94
C ASN A 296 10.38 3.93 16.13
N PHE A 297 9.84 2.81 16.61
CA PHE A 297 8.95 2.73 17.76
C PHE A 297 8.77 1.26 18.17
N ILE A 298 8.10 1.00 19.29
CA ILE A 298 7.66 -0.36 19.64
C ILE A 298 6.14 -0.46 19.58
N ILE A 299 5.64 -1.66 19.30
CA ILE A 299 4.23 -2.04 19.39
C ILE A 299 4.12 -3.08 20.50
N ALA A 300 3.20 -2.86 21.44
CA ALA A 300 2.98 -3.79 22.54
C ALA A 300 1.53 -3.70 23.06
N ALA A 301 1.19 -4.58 24.00
CA ALA A 301 -0.06 -4.46 24.75
C ALA A 301 -0.10 -3.14 25.55
N LYS A 302 -1.30 -2.57 25.72
CA LYS A 302 -1.53 -1.40 26.59
C LYS A 302 -1.15 -1.70 28.05
N GLY A 303 -1.44 -2.90 28.55
CA GLY A 303 -1.06 -3.35 29.90
C GLY A 303 0.38 -3.88 30.02
N SER A 304 1.25 -3.58 29.04
CA SER A 304 2.67 -3.95 29.07
C SER A 304 3.47 -3.00 29.99
N PRO A 305 4.67 -3.39 30.47
CA PRO A 305 5.51 -2.52 31.30
C PRO A 305 6.02 -1.27 30.56
N TYR A 306 5.80 -1.20 29.25
CA TYR A 306 6.19 -0.08 28.40
C TYR A 306 5.22 1.09 28.46
N ASN A 307 4.01 0.86 28.96
CA ASN A 307 3.06 1.91 29.27
C ASN A 307 3.33 2.45 30.69
N SER A 308 4.53 3.03 30.87
CA SER A 308 5.02 3.56 32.15
C SER A 308 5.76 4.88 31.95
N THR A 309 5.78 5.71 32.99
CA THR A 309 6.51 6.99 33.00
C THR A 309 8.00 6.77 32.76
N LYS A 310 8.55 5.70 33.35
CA LYS A 310 9.95 5.32 33.13
C LYS A 310 10.26 5.01 31.68
N PHE A 311 9.45 4.16 31.02
CA PHE A 311 9.65 3.89 29.60
C PHE A 311 9.49 5.16 28.77
N ASP A 312 8.46 5.96 29.03
CA ASP A 312 8.16 7.17 28.26
C ASP A 312 9.30 8.19 28.31
N SER A 313 9.89 8.41 29.50
CA SER A 313 10.99 9.34 29.70
C SER A 313 12.35 8.83 29.18
N GLU A 314 12.70 7.58 29.49
CA GLU A 314 14.05 7.06 29.22
C GLU A 314 14.20 6.49 27.80
N SER A 315 13.14 5.90 27.20
CA SER A 315 13.22 5.26 25.89
C SER A 315 13.57 6.23 24.76
N LYS A 316 13.28 7.52 24.92
CA LYS A 316 13.58 8.57 23.92
C LYS A 316 15.06 8.59 23.54
N ARG A 317 15.96 8.49 24.53
CA ARG A 317 17.41 8.48 24.30
C ARG A 317 17.80 7.29 23.43
N TYR A 318 17.33 6.10 23.77
CA TYR A 318 17.64 4.87 23.05
C TYR A 318 17.10 4.89 21.62
N LEU A 319 15.81 5.20 21.45
CA LEU A 319 15.16 5.20 20.15
C LEU A 319 15.76 6.24 19.20
N ASN A 320 16.11 7.43 19.71
CA ASN A 320 16.82 8.45 18.92
C ASN A 320 18.25 8.03 18.61
N GLY A 321 18.97 7.48 19.60
CA GLY A 321 20.34 7.01 19.41
C GLY A 321 20.46 5.89 18.37
N ILE A 322 19.47 5.00 18.29
CA ILE A 322 19.43 3.96 17.26
C ILE A 322 19.26 4.57 15.86
N LEU A 323 18.41 5.60 15.71
CA LEU A 323 18.23 6.27 14.40
C LEU A 323 19.49 6.99 13.94
N THR A 324 20.28 7.53 14.86
CA THR A 324 21.54 8.21 14.54
C THR A 324 22.75 7.27 14.52
N GLY A 325 22.59 5.99 14.84
CA GLY A 325 23.68 5.01 14.94
C GLY A 325 24.61 5.20 16.15
N ASN A 326 24.20 5.98 17.15
CA ASN A 326 24.97 6.24 18.37
C ASN A 326 24.70 5.21 19.49
N ILE A 327 23.61 4.45 19.38
CA ILE A 327 23.20 3.44 20.35
C ILE A 327 22.82 2.17 19.59
N GLU A 328 23.31 1.03 20.04
CA GLU A 328 22.96 -0.26 19.45
C GLU A 328 21.60 -0.73 19.95
N PHE A 329 20.88 -1.52 19.15
CA PHE A 329 19.58 -2.04 19.55
C PHE A 329 19.66 -2.88 20.85
N ASN A 330 20.76 -3.60 21.06
CA ASN A 330 20.93 -4.44 22.25
C ASN A 330 20.92 -3.62 23.55
N ASP A 331 21.46 -2.40 23.54
CA ASP A 331 21.41 -1.51 24.71
C ASP A 331 19.96 -1.13 25.05
N PHE A 332 19.14 -0.86 24.02
CA PHE A 332 17.72 -0.61 24.19
C PHE A 332 16.98 -1.85 24.70
N PHE A 333 17.31 -3.03 24.18
CA PHE A 333 16.72 -4.29 24.61
C PHE A 333 17.07 -4.61 26.08
N ASP A 334 18.31 -4.36 26.49
CA ASP A 334 18.76 -4.49 27.87
C ASP A 334 18.01 -3.54 28.80
N PHE A 335 17.84 -2.27 28.41
CA PHE A 335 17.00 -1.31 29.12
C PHE A 335 15.56 -1.80 29.28
N ILE A 336 14.92 -2.26 28.21
CA ILE A 336 13.54 -2.76 28.21
C ILE A 336 13.36 -3.94 29.18
N LYS A 337 14.36 -4.81 29.32
CA LYS A 337 14.32 -5.95 30.26
C LYS A 337 14.30 -5.50 31.71
N THR A 338 14.82 -4.33 32.04
CA THR A 338 14.84 -3.80 33.43
C THR A 338 13.46 -3.39 33.95
N LEU A 339 12.47 -3.20 33.08
CA LEU A 339 11.15 -2.72 33.46
C LEU A 339 10.31 -3.82 34.11
N ASN A 340 9.60 -3.50 35.19
CA ASN A 340 8.74 -4.42 35.92
C ASN A 340 7.31 -4.39 35.37
N LYS A 341 6.52 -5.46 35.57
CA LYS A 341 5.15 -5.56 35.01
C LYS A 341 4.27 -4.35 35.32
N ASN A 342 4.34 -3.84 36.54
CA ASN A 342 3.57 -2.68 37.00
C ASN A 342 4.49 -1.46 37.21
N GLU A 343 5.46 -1.26 36.30
CA GLU A 343 6.34 -0.08 36.29
C GLU A 343 5.49 1.19 36.25
N ARG A 344 5.86 2.20 37.05
CA ARG A 344 5.12 3.47 37.14
C ARG A 344 5.66 4.51 36.19
#